data_AF-A0A0B0EIE0-F1
#
_entry.id   AF-A0A0B0EIE0-F1
#
_cell.length_a   1.000
_cell.length_b   1.000
_cell.length_c   1.000
_cell.angle_alpha   90.00
_cell.angle_beta   90.00
_cell.angle_gamma   90.00
#
_symmetry.space_group_name_H-M   'P 1'
#
loop_
_entity.id
_entity.type
_entity.pdbx_description
1 polymer ?
#
loop_
_entity_poly.entity_id
_entity_poly.type
_entity_poly.pdbx_seq_one_letter_code
_entity_poly.pdbx_strand_id
1 'polypeptide(L)'
;MVGSAHIIRFFLLKTYDATGTTAYKDKATEYFTQLTAGTYTGGNGVTTYNTAGYISAVQSGRAGNLINLRPWEFAPLAYAAQRVGSGAQATAFTTALTDGINTLDDALDYDLLGLSGGVFGLGLTGTDFDPTAGSFASAGSTSDLADILAGFQNTNGAWAWDDALKDTVGEEDSQTTAYAMLALMSVNTSGQYNSEIVAGRNYLLGTQLGSGGFLSYPGYPGEGENIEVEGEVVWALSETAAVPEPATVALLGIGLAGLAGGAARRKWKKKAVDNS
;
A
#
# COMPACT_ATOMS: atom_id res chain seq x y z
N MET A 1 5.95 20.13 11.29
CA MET A 1 5.51 18.79 10.85
C MET A 1 4.90 18.92 9.47
N VAL A 2 5.30 18.05 8.54
CA VAL A 2 4.74 17.92 7.17
C VAL A 2 3.74 16.74 7.08
N GLY A 3 3.46 16.09 8.23
CA GLY A 3 2.61 14.91 8.32
C GLY A 3 1.24 15.11 7.71
N SER A 4 0.80 14.11 6.95
CA SER A 4 -0.49 14.02 6.24
C SER A 4 -0.64 14.81 4.93
N ALA A 5 0.30 15.66 4.52
CA ALA A 5 0.18 16.36 3.23
C ALA A 5 0.19 15.43 2.01
N HIS A 6 0.92 14.30 2.12
CA HIS A 6 1.16 13.32 1.06
C HIS A 6 -0.09 12.48 0.75
N ILE A 7 -0.77 11.95 1.77
CA ILE A 7 -1.98 11.12 1.65
C ILE A 7 -3.19 11.89 1.12
N ILE A 8 -3.35 13.17 1.49
CA ILE A 8 -4.53 13.96 1.08
C ILE A 8 -4.67 14.02 -0.45
N ARG A 9 -3.56 14.16 -1.19
CA ARG A 9 -3.60 14.29 -2.66
C ARG A 9 -4.05 12.98 -3.30
N PHE A 10 -3.57 11.88 -2.74
CA PHE A 10 -3.98 10.55 -3.15
C PHE A 10 -5.49 10.35 -2.93
N PHE A 11 -6.01 10.66 -1.74
CA PHE A 11 -7.44 10.51 -1.46
C PHE A 11 -8.32 11.41 -2.31
N LEU A 12 -7.92 12.66 -2.55
CA LEU A 12 -8.64 13.54 -3.48
C LEU A 12 -8.77 12.90 -4.87
N LEU A 13 -7.71 12.27 -5.38
CA LEU A 13 -7.74 11.59 -6.66
C LEU A 13 -8.60 10.33 -6.65
N LYS A 14 -8.58 9.54 -5.57
CA LYS A 14 -9.48 8.39 -5.41
C LYS A 14 -10.94 8.82 -5.30
N THR A 15 -11.24 9.90 -4.59
CA THR A 15 -12.60 10.46 -4.53
C THR A 15 -13.04 10.97 -5.90
N TYR A 16 -12.13 11.58 -6.67
CA TYR A 16 -12.41 11.92 -8.07
C TYR A 16 -12.74 10.67 -8.89
N ASP A 17 -11.95 9.60 -8.80
CA ASP A 17 -12.20 8.36 -9.54
C ASP A 17 -13.56 7.73 -9.18
N ALA A 18 -13.95 7.79 -7.91
CA ALA A 18 -15.22 7.23 -7.43
C ALA A 18 -16.45 8.09 -7.80
N THR A 19 -16.31 9.41 -7.86
CA THR A 19 -17.46 10.34 -7.96
C THR A 19 -17.55 11.08 -9.30
N GLY A 20 -16.45 11.16 -10.06
CA GLY A 20 -16.32 12.03 -11.24
C GLY A 20 -16.25 13.53 -10.92
N THR A 21 -16.25 13.93 -9.64
CA THR A 21 -16.28 15.34 -9.24
C THR A 21 -14.93 16.00 -9.45
N THR A 22 -14.80 16.84 -10.48
CA THR A 22 -13.53 17.43 -10.92
C THR A 22 -12.85 18.29 -9.86
N ALA A 23 -13.60 18.92 -8.95
CA ALA A 23 -13.06 19.75 -7.88
C ALA A 23 -12.01 19.04 -7.01
N TYR A 24 -12.14 17.72 -6.80
CA TYR A 24 -11.12 16.96 -6.06
C TYR A 24 -9.81 16.83 -6.85
N LYS A 25 -9.90 16.53 -8.15
CA LYS A 25 -8.73 16.49 -9.04
C LYS A 25 -8.09 17.88 -9.19
N ASP A 26 -8.90 18.94 -9.29
CA ASP A 26 -8.42 20.32 -9.37
C ASP A 26 -7.64 20.69 -8.10
N LYS A 27 -8.14 20.27 -6.92
CA LYS A 27 -7.43 20.49 -5.65
C LYS A 27 -6.11 19.73 -5.55
N ALA A 28 -6.05 18.49 -6.06
CA ALA A 28 -4.80 17.76 -6.16
C ALA A 28 -3.82 18.45 -7.14
N THR A 29 -4.32 18.93 -8.28
CA THR A 29 -3.53 19.64 -9.30
C THR A 29 -2.97 20.97 -8.79
N GLU A 30 -3.72 21.69 -7.96
CA GLU A 30 -3.29 22.95 -7.32
C GLU A 30 -1.98 22.77 -6.54
N TYR A 31 -1.86 21.68 -5.78
CA TYR A 31 -0.65 21.38 -5.01
C TYR A 31 0.60 21.26 -5.89
N PHE A 32 0.49 20.49 -6.96
CA PHE A 32 1.58 20.29 -7.93
C PHE A 32 1.92 21.58 -8.69
N THR A 33 0.91 22.40 -8.98
CA THR A 33 1.07 23.74 -9.55
C THR A 33 1.84 24.67 -8.61
N GLN A 34 1.49 24.68 -7.32
CA GLN A 34 2.18 25.48 -6.30
C GLN A 34 3.64 25.05 -6.11
N LEU A 35 3.92 23.75 -6.11
CA LEU A 35 5.29 23.23 -6.06
C LEU A 35 6.09 23.57 -7.32
N THR A 36 5.45 23.65 -8.50
CA THR A 36 6.10 24.11 -9.72
C THR A 36 6.46 25.59 -9.62
N ALA A 37 5.55 26.40 -9.06
CA ALA A 37 5.73 27.83 -8.89
C ALA A 37 6.61 28.22 -7.68
N GLY A 38 6.97 27.27 -6.80
CA GLY A 38 7.69 27.57 -5.56
C GLY A 38 6.84 28.29 -4.50
N THR A 39 5.51 28.17 -4.58
CA THR A 39 4.54 28.89 -3.74
C THR A 39 3.81 27.99 -2.75
N TYR A 40 4.11 26.68 -2.72
CA TYR A 40 3.48 25.77 -1.76
C TYR A 40 3.98 26.07 -0.34
N THR A 41 3.10 26.55 0.53
CA THR A 41 3.43 26.84 1.93
C THR A 41 3.28 25.58 2.78
N GLY A 42 4.35 25.16 3.47
CA GLY A 42 4.28 24.01 4.37
C GLY A 42 3.54 24.30 5.68
N GLY A 43 3.50 23.31 6.58
CA GLY A 43 2.71 23.38 7.82
C GLY A 43 3.07 24.50 8.79
N ASN A 44 4.22 25.18 8.63
CA ASN A 44 4.59 26.35 9.43
C ASN A 44 3.96 27.66 8.92
N GLY A 45 3.26 27.65 7.78
CA GLY A 45 2.59 28.83 7.22
C GLY A 45 3.52 29.90 6.65
N VAL A 46 4.85 29.68 6.67
CA VAL A 46 5.85 30.70 6.32
C VAL A 46 6.78 30.23 5.21
N THR A 47 7.29 29.01 5.29
CA THR A 47 8.24 28.49 4.30
C THR A 47 7.49 28.02 3.07
N THR A 48 7.84 28.57 1.91
CA THR A 48 7.37 28.09 0.63
C THR A 48 8.37 27.12 0.01
N TYR A 49 7.85 26.14 -0.72
CA TYR A 49 8.63 25.09 -1.34
C TYR A 49 8.34 25.02 -2.84
N ASN A 50 9.39 24.80 -3.63
CA ASN A 50 9.26 24.15 -4.92
C ASN A 50 9.38 22.61 -4.73
N THR A 51 9.24 21.83 -5.81
CA THR A 51 9.34 20.35 -5.72
C THR A 51 10.63 19.87 -5.04
N ALA A 52 11.79 20.36 -5.48
CA ALA A 52 13.08 19.96 -4.91
C ALA A 52 13.18 20.35 -3.43
N GLY A 53 12.78 21.58 -3.08
CA GLY A 53 12.79 22.05 -1.70
C GLY A 53 11.82 21.27 -0.80
N TYR A 54 10.67 20.84 -1.33
CA TYR A 54 9.74 20.00 -0.58
C TYR A 54 10.32 18.61 -0.32
N ILE A 55 10.92 17.98 -1.35
CA ILE A 55 11.61 16.68 -1.19
C ILE A 55 12.73 16.79 -0.15
N SER A 56 13.60 17.81 -0.24
CA SER A 56 14.66 18.05 0.74
C SER A 56 14.11 18.26 2.16
N ALA A 57 13.00 18.98 2.30
CA ALA A 57 12.38 19.23 3.60
C ALA A 57 11.83 17.94 4.22
N VAL A 58 11.17 17.07 3.42
CA VAL A 58 10.70 15.76 3.87
C VAL A 58 11.88 14.87 4.27
N GLN A 59 12.91 14.74 3.42
CA GLN A 59 14.09 13.93 3.72
C GLN A 59 14.84 14.40 4.98
N SER A 60 14.92 15.72 5.19
CA SER A 60 15.53 16.30 6.39
C SER A 60 14.68 16.05 7.64
N GLY A 61 13.35 16.10 7.50
CA GLY A 61 12.42 15.81 8.59
C GLY A 61 12.34 14.31 8.93
N ARG A 62 12.63 13.43 7.96
CA ARG A 62 12.72 11.98 8.10
C ARG A 62 14.19 11.55 8.11
N ALA A 63 14.88 11.86 9.20
CA ALA A 63 16.29 11.53 9.43
C ALA A 63 16.48 10.85 10.79
N GLY A 64 17.66 10.28 11.03
CA GLY A 64 17.91 9.45 12.22
C GLY A 64 16.94 8.26 12.27
N ASN A 65 16.36 7.99 13.43
CA ASN A 65 15.41 6.88 13.61
C ASN A 65 14.20 6.91 12.68
N LEU A 66 13.83 8.06 12.13
CA LEU A 66 12.66 8.18 11.26
C LEU A 66 13.01 8.08 9.77
N ILE A 67 14.24 7.68 9.42
CA ILE A 67 14.68 7.60 8.03
C ILE A 67 13.84 6.62 7.22
N ASN A 68 13.37 5.53 7.85
CA ASN A 68 12.58 4.50 7.21
C ASN A 68 11.20 4.96 6.75
N LEU A 69 10.71 6.11 7.23
CA LEU A 69 9.40 6.65 6.81
C LEU A 69 9.45 7.38 5.46
N ARG A 70 10.64 7.55 4.85
CA ARG A 70 10.77 8.26 3.56
C ARG A 70 9.98 7.61 2.42
N PRO A 71 10.03 6.28 2.18
CA PRO A 71 9.25 5.67 1.11
C PRO A 71 7.75 5.83 1.34
N TRP A 72 7.29 5.68 2.59
CA TRP A 72 5.91 5.90 3.00
C TRP A 72 5.42 7.32 2.66
N GLU A 73 6.23 8.35 2.95
CA GLU A 73 5.90 9.75 2.59
C GLU A 73 5.80 9.97 1.07
N PHE A 74 6.70 9.40 0.28
CA PHE A 74 6.81 9.70 -1.14
C PHE A 74 5.89 8.85 -2.03
N ALA A 75 5.48 7.66 -1.57
CA ALA A 75 4.65 6.73 -2.34
C ALA A 75 3.37 7.36 -2.92
N PRO A 76 2.48 7.98 -2.12
CA PRO A 76 1.26 8.59 -2.67
C PRO A 76 1.54 9.84 -3.51
N LEU A 77 2.66 10.54 -3.30
CA LEU A 77 3.03 11.72 -4.08
C LEU A 77 3.49 11.36 -5.49
N ALA A 78 4.25 10.28 -5.65
CA ALA A 78 4.69 9.77 -6.94
C ALA A 78 3.48 9.43 -7.83
N TYR A 79 2.54 8.65 -7.30
CA TYR A 79 1.29 8.33 -7.98
C TYR A 79 0.45 9.57 -8.28
N ALA A 80 0.25 10.45 -7.29
CA ALA A 80 -0.59 11.62 -7.47
C ALA A 80 -0.03 12.56 -8.56
N ALA A 81 1.29 12.75 -8.60
CA ALA A 81 1.95 13.54 -9.64
C ALA A 81 1.75 12.94 -11.04
N GLN A 82 1.90 11.62 -11.18
CA GLN A 82 1.63 10.90 -12.43
C GLN A 82 0.17 11.06 -12.85
N ARG A 83 -0.77 10.90 -11.91
CA ARG A 83 -2.21 10.93 -12.17
C ARG A 83 -2.73 12.31 -12.59
N VAL A 84 -2.15 13.40 -12.08
CA VAL A 84 -2.47 14.76 -12.53
C VAL A 84 -1.74 15.16 -13.82
N GLY A 85 -0.83 14.32 -14.32
CA GLY A 85 -0.08 14.55 -15.55
C GLY A 85 1.17 15.43 -15.37
N SER A 86 1.69 15.57 -14.14
CA SER A 86 2.91 16.34 -13.89
C SER A 86 4.15 15.47 -14.04
N GLY A 87 4.60 15.26 -15.28
CA GLY A 87 5.67 14.31 -15.61
C GLY A 87 6.98 14.56 -14.86
N ALA A 88 7.47 15.80 -14.81
CA ALA A 88 8.73 16.12 -14.12
C ALA A 88 8.65 15.88 -12.59
N GLN A 89 7.50 16.19 -11.98
CA GLN A 89 7.30 15.95 -10.56
C GLN A 89 7.08 14.46 -10.27
N ALA A 90 6.39 13.73 -11.14
CA ALA A 90 6.27 12.27 -11.03
C ALA A 90 7.65 11.61 -11.01
N THR A 91 8.54 11.97 -11.95
CA THR A 91 9.93 11.50 -11.94
C THR A 91 10.64 11.86 -10.64
N ALA A 92 10.56 13.12 -10.19
CA ALA A 92 11.25 13.55 -8.97
C ALA A 92 10.78 12.80 -7.71
N PHE A 93 9.47 12.58 -7.57
CA PHE A 93 8.91 11.85 -6.43
C PHE A 93 9.15 10.34 -6.52
N THR A 94 9.13 9.74 -7.72
CA THR A 94 9.55 8.34 -7.91
C THR A 94 11.03 8.16 -7.56
N THR A 95 11.91 9.09 -7.95
CA THR A 95 13.32 9.04 -7.53
C THR A 95 13.45 9.16 -6.02
N ALA A 96 12.74 10.09 -5.38
CA ALA A 96 12.78 10.24 -3.92
C ALA A 96 12.24 8.99 -3.19
N LEU A 97 11.24 8.31 -3.76
CA LEU A 97 10.71 7.03 -3.28
C LEU A 97 11.79 5.94 -3.33
N THR A 98 12.42 5.73 -4.50
CA THR A 98 13.46 4.71 -4.70
C THR A 98 14.72 4.99 -3.88
N ASP A 99 15.11 6.26 -3.76
CA ASP A 99 16.20 6.67 -2.88
C ASP A 99 15.85 6.36 -1.42
N GLY A 100 14.59 6.58 -1.02
CA GLY A 100 14.08 6.20 0.30
C GLY A 100 14.22 4.70 0.57
N ILE A 101 13.87 3.85 -0.40
CA ILE A 101 13.97 2.38 -0.28
C ILE A 101 15.44 1.98 -0.07
N ASN A 102 16.37 2.58 -0.84
CA ASN A 102 17.81 2.39 -0.66
C ASN A 102 18.36 2.91 0.68
N THR A 103 17.57 3.64 1.46
CA THR A 103 17.93 4.13 2.81
C THR A 103 17.25 3.36 3.94
N LEU A 104 16.43 2.35 3.63
CA LEU A 104 15.83 1.51 4.67
C LEU A 104 16.91 0.81 5.48
N ASP A 105 16.75 0.82 6.80
CA ASP A 105 17.69 0.30 7.78
C ASP A 105 16.89 -0.45 8.87
N ASP A 106 17.04 -1.78 8.89
CA ASP A 106 16.43 -2.74 9.82
C ASP A 106 16.95 -2.58 11.26
N ALA A 107 17.95 -1.73 11.49
CA ALA A 107 18.37 -1.34 12.84
C ALA A 107 17.64 -0.11 13.39
N LEU A 108 16.74 0.51 12.60
CA LEU A 108 16.03 1.75 12.94
C LEU A 108 14.51 1.58 12.85
N ASP A 109 13.80 2.45 13.57
CA ASP A 109 12.35 2.35 13.69
C ASP A 109 11.61 2.42 12.33
N TYR A 110 10.50 1.68 12.21
CA TYR A 110 9.53 1.76 11.10
C TYR A 110 10.00 1.21 9.75
N ASP A 111 10.95 0.28 9.73
CA ASP A 111 11.48 -0.31 8.51
C ASP A 111 10.38 -1.06 7.70
N LEU A 112 9.48 -1.80 8.36
CA LEU A 112 8.37 -2.48 7.70
C LEU A 112 7.30 -1.53 7.15
N LEU A 113 6.98 -0.44 7.87
CA LEU A 113 6.10 0.59 7.33
C LEU A 113 6.76 1.27 6.11
N GLY A 114 8.06 1.51 6.19
CA GLY A 114 8.87 2.00 5.09
C GLY A 114 8.85 1.09 3.87
N LEU A 115 9.13 -0.20 4.04
CA LEU A 115 9.06 -1.21 2.99
C LEU A 115 7.66 -1.28 2.37
N SER A 116 6.62 -1.32 3.21
CA SER A 116 5.22 -1.35 2.78
C SER A 116 4.86 -0.13 1.92
N GLY A 117 5.20 1.08 2.39
CA GLY A 117 5.04 2.31 1.60
C GLY A 117 5.82 2.27 0.29
N GLY A 118 7.06 1.79 0.33
CA GLY A 118 7.94 1.62 -0.83
C GLY A 118 7.33 0.76 -1.93
N VAL A 119 7.00 -0.49 -1.61
CA VAL A 119 6.38 -1.46 -2.53
C VAL A 119 5.06 -0.92 -3.05
N PHE A 120 4.24 -0.30 -2.19
CA PHE A 120 2.99 0.30 -2.60
C PHE A 120 3.16 1.42 -3.63
N GLY A 121 4.10 2.35 -3.40
CA GLY A 121 4.40 3.42 -4.37
C GLY A 121 4.94 2.89 -5.69
N LEU A 122 5.79 1.87 -5.65
CA LEU A 122 6.31 1.19 -6.85
C LEU A 122 5.17 0.53 -7.65
N GLY A 123 4.29 -0.23 -6.98
CA GLY A 123 3.15 -0.86 -7.61
C GLY A 123 2.15 0.13 -8.22
N LEU A 124 1.82 1.21 -7.49
CA LEU A 124 0.94 2.27 -8.02
C LEU A 124 1.47 2.96 -9.27
N THR A 125 2.79 3.16 -9.34
CA THR A 125 3.44 3.84 -10.47
C THR A 125 3.79 2.89 -11.60
N GLY A 126 3.69 1.57 -11.38
CA GLY A 126 4.14 0.54 -12.31
C GLY A 126 5.66 0.50 -12.45
N THR A 127 6.39 0.93 -11.42
CA THR A 127 7.85 1.00 -11.42
C THR A 127 8.42 -0.33 -10.92
N ASP A 128 9.24 -0.99 -11.75
CA ASP A 128 10.09 -2.08 -11.30
C ASP A 128 11.42 -1.52 -10.78
N PHE A 129 11.88 -1.98 -9.62
CA PHE A 129 13.03 -1.42 -8.93
C PHE A 129 13.91 -2.49 -8.30
N ASP A 130 15.20 -2.42 -8.62
CA ASP A 130 16.27 -3.25 -8.08
C ASP A 130 17.05 -2.42 -7.03
N PRO A 131 16.80 -2.61 -5.72
CA PRO A 131 17.49 -1.87 -4.66
C PRO A 131 18.98 -2.22 -4.63
N THR A 132 19.81 -1.21 -4.41
CA THR A 132 21.29 -1.36 -4.45
C THR A 132 21.96 -1.01 -3.12
N ALA A 133 21.19 -0.58 -2.13
CA ALA A 133 21.65 -0.22 -0.80
C ALA A 133 20.52 -0.42 0.24
N GLY A 134 20.85 -0.24 1.52
CA GLY A 134 19.93 -0.47 2.64
C GLY A 134 19.71 -1.96 2.93
N SER A 135 18.84 -2.24 3.90
CA SER A 135 18.59 -3.61 4.40
C SER A 135 17.97 -4.54 3.36
N PHE A 136 17.36 -3.99 2.31
CA PHE A 136 16.73 -4.76 1.23
C PHE A 136 17.52 -4.83 -0.07
N ALA A 137 18.81 -4.47 -0.07
CA ALA A 137 19.70 -4.50 -1.26
C ALA A 137 19.92 -5.90 -1.89
N SER A 138 19.38 -6.95 -1.28
CA SER A 138 19.44 -8.31 -1.81
C SER A 138 18.23 -8.69 -2.69
N ALA A 139 17.16 -7.89 -2.65
CA ALA A 139 16.06 -8.01 -3.60
C ALA A 139 16.53 -7.57 -4.99
N GLY A 140 16.02 -8.19 -6.05
CA GLY A 140 16.39 -7.86 -7.44
C GLY A 140 15.28 -7.15 -8.22
N SER A 141 14.13 -6.90 -7.61
CA SER A 141 12.94 -6.35 -8.26
C SER A 141 11.89 -5.86 -7.26
N THR A 142 10.87 -5.15 -7.76
CA THR A 142 9.69 -4.80 -6.96
C THR A 142 8.94 -6.04 -6.49
N SER A 143 8.96 -7.14 -7.28
CA SER A 143 8.35 -8.40 -6.88
C SER A 143 9.09 -9.04 -5.70
N ASP A 144 10.42 -9.03 -5.71
CA ASP A 144 11.22 -9.59 -4.61
C ASP A 144 11.01 -8.80 -3.31
N LEU A 145 10.89 -7.47 -3.40
CA LEU A 145 10.53 -6.63 -2.25
C LEU A 145 9.14 -6.97 -1.69
N ALA A 146 8.17 -7.28 -2.56
CA ALA A 146 6.85 -7.71 -2.13
C ALA A 146 6.84 -9.12 -1.52
N ASP A 147 7.66 -10.05 -2.04
CA ASP A 147 7.84 -11.38 -1.46
C ASP A 147 8.48 -11.29 -0.06
N ILE A 148 9.48 -10.41 0.11
CA ILE A 148 10.08 -10.11 1.42
C ILE A 148 9.01 -9.56 2.38
N LEU A 149 8.25 -8.55 1.96
CA LEU A 149 7.18 -7.96 2.76
C LEU A 149 6.12 -8.99 3.18
N ALA A 150 5.65 -9.82 2.25
CA ALA A 150 4.75 -10.94 2.54
C ALA A 150 5.36 -11.91 3.56
N GLY A 151 6.66 -12.17 3.45
CA GLY A 151 7.43 -12.98 4.37
C GLY A 151 7.48 -12.45 5.81
N PHE A 152 7.24 -11.15 6.04
CA PHE A 152 7.19 -10.55 7.37
C PHE A 152 5.83 -10.62 8.05
N GLN A 153 4.78 -11.13 7.39
CA GLN A 153 3.47 -11.24 8.01
C GLN A 153 3.52 -12.12 9.28
N ASN A 154 2.88 -11.64 10.34
CA ASN A 154 2.69 -12.37 11.58
C ASN A 154 1.69 -13.52 11.38
N THR A 155 1.80 -14.54 12.22
CA THR A 155 0.90 -15.70 12.26
C THR A 155 -0.57 -15.34 12.49
N ASN A 156 -0.86 -14.19 13.10
CA ASN A 156 -2.22 -13.67 13.28
C ASN A 156 -2.75 -12.83 12.10
N GLY A 157 -1.92 -12.64 11.06
CA GLY A 157 -2.25 -11.89 9.85
C GLY A 157 -1.83 -10.41 9.86
N ALA A 158 -1.40 -9.85 10.99
CA ALA A 158 -0.90 -8.48 11.06
C ALA A 158 0.52 -8.35 10.49
N TRP A 159 0.96 -7.11 10.34
CA TRP A 159 2.38 -6.75 10.31
C TRP A 159 2.71 -5.92 11.54
N ALA A 160 3.90 -6.15 12.11
CA ALA A 160 4.48 -5.25 13.08
C ALA A 160 5.00 -3.97 12.39
N TRP A 161 5.23 -2.92 13.16
CA TRP A 161 5.81 -1.67 12.64
C TRP A 161 7.30 -1.83 12.26
N ASP A 162 7.97 -2.84 12.80
CA ASP A 162 9.39 -3.13 12.64
C ASP A 162 9.64 -4.63 12.39
N ASP A 163 10.62 -4.97 11.56
CA ASP A 163 10.86 -6.33 11.10
C ASP A 163 11.34 -7.28 12.20
N ALA A 164 12.11 -6.76 13.16
CA ALA A 164 12.66 -7.50 14.28
C ALA A 164 11.56 -7.93 15.26
N LEU A 165 10.38 -7.34 15.15
CA LEU A 165 9.22 -7.57 16.02
C LEU A 165 8.21 -8.54 15.41
N LYS A 166 8.55 -9.22 14.31
CA LYS A 166 7.73 -10.28 13.75
C LYS A 166 7.27 -11.29 14.82
N ASP A 167 5.98 -11.59 14.83
CA ASP A 167 5.29 -12.46 15.78
C ASP A 167 5.42 -12.06 17.26
N THR A 168 5.87 -10.83 17.54
CA THR A 168 5.91 -10.29 18.90
C THR A 168 4.52 -9.75 19.26
N VAL A 169 3.90 -10.42 20.22
CA VAL A 169 2.57 -10.03 20.73
C VAL A 169 2.63 -8.63 21.31
N GLY A 170 1.77 -7.75 20.82
CA GLY A 170 1.71 -6.36 21.28
C GLY A 170 2.41 -5.37 20.38
N GLU A 171 3.11 -5.84 19.34
CA GLU A 171 3.86 -5.01 18.39
C GLU A 171 3.17 -4.91 17.02
N GLU A 172 2.00 -5.52 16.88
CA GLU A 172 1.19 -5.37 15.68
C GLU A 172 0.71 -3.93 15.50
N ASP A 173 0.79 -3.43 14.27
CA ASP A 173 0.47 -2.04 13.94
C ASP A 173 -0.56 -1.97 12.80
N SER A 174 -1.65 -1.23 13.02
CA SER A 174 -2.76 -1.16 12.06
C SER A 174 -2.38 -0.38 10.80
N GLN A 175 -1.56 0.66 10.92
CA GLN A 175 -1.08 1.44 9.78
C GLN A 175 -0.17 0.59 8.89
N THR A 176 0.78 -0.12 9.48
CA THR A 176 1.70 -1.01 8.76
C THR A 176 0.95 -2.16 8.12
N THR A 177 0.00 -2.77 8.82
CA THR A 177 -0.86 -3.82 8.26
C THR A 177 -1.67 -3.29 7.05
N ALA A 178 -2.26 -2.10 7.16
CA ALA A 178 -3.01 -1.49 6.06
C ALA A 178 -2.12 -1.20 4.83
N TYR A 179 -0.93 -0.63 5.03
CA TYR A 179 0.02 -0.38 3.94
C TYR A 179 0.58 -1.66 3.34
N ALA A 180 0.87 -2.69 4.15
CA ALA A 180 1.33 -3.97 3.64
C ALA A 180 0.27 -4.61 2.73
N MET A 181 -1.01 -4.57 3.13
CA MET A 181 -2.11 -5.01 2.27
C MET A 181 -2.19 -4.20 0.96
N LEU A 182 -2.12 -2.87 1.04
CA LEU A 182 -2.15 -2.00 -0.14
C LEU A 182 -0.96 -2.27 -1.07
N ALA A 183 0.22 -2.46 -0.51
CA ALA A 183 1.44 -2.82 -1.22
C ALA A 183 1.26 -4.12 -1.99
N LEU A 184 0.90 -5.20 -1.29
CA LEU A 184 0.70 -6.51 -1.90
C LEU A 184 -0.40 -6.46 -2.95
N MET A 185 -1.55 -5.83 -2.68
CA MET A 185 -2.63 -5.63 -3.66
C MET A 185 -2.15 -4.94 -4.94
N SER A 186 -1.29 -3.93 -4.82
CA SER A 186 -0.80 -3.15 -5.97
C SER A 186 0.07 -3.95 -6.94
N VAL A 187 0.68 -5.05 -6.48
CA VAL A 187 1.56 -5.92 -7.28
C VAL A 187 1.00 -7.34 -7.48
N ASN A 188 -0.19 -7.62 -6.93
CA ASN A 188 -0.82 -8.94 -6.94
C ASN A 188 -1.46 -9.28 -8.30
N THR A 189 -0.63 -9.52 -9.31
CA THR A 189 -1.10 -9.75 -10.69
C THR A 189 -1.67 -11.15 -10.93
N SER A 190 -1.28 -12.15 -10.13
CA SER A 190 -1.68 -13.55 -10.31
C SER A 190 -2.42 -14.15 -9.12
N GLY A 191 -2.70 -13.33 -8.10
CA GLY A 191 -3.31 -13.79 -6.84
C GLY A 191 -2.30 -14.40 -5.87
N GLN A 192 -1.00 -14.22 -6.10
CA GLN A 192 0.07 -14.82 -5.31
C GLN A 192 0.11 -14.33 -3.86
N TYR A 193 -0.47 -13.16 -3.56
CA TYR A 193 -0.52 -12.59 -2.21
C TYR A 193 -1.92 -12.63 -1.58
N ASN A 194 -2.86 -13.39 -2.18
CA ASN A 194 -4.26 -13.39 -1.71
C ASN A 194 -4.40 -13.88 -0.26
N SER A 195 -3.58 -14.85 0.16
CA SER A 195 -3.59 -15.36 1.53
C SER A 195 -3.24 -14.28 2.53
N GLU A 196 -2.17 -13.55 2.27
CA GLU A 196 -1.59 -12.53 3.11
C GLU A 196 -2.54 -11.34 3.20
N ILE A 197 -3.07 -10.89 2.06
CA ILE A 197 -4.06 -9.80 1.99
C ILE A 197 -5.32 -10.15 2.79
N VAL A 198 -5.85 -11.37 2.63
CA VAL A 198 -7.05 -11.82 3.37
C VAL A 198 -6.78 -11.93 4.86
N ALA A 199 -5.61 -12.45 5.26
CA ALA A 199 -5.23 -12.55 6.66
C ALA A 199 -5.10 -11.16 7.32
N GLY A 200 -4.44 -10.20 6.65
CA GLY A 200 -4.34 -8.81 7.11
C GLY A 200 -5.69 -8.13 7.25
N ARG A 201 -6.59 -8.35 6.26
CA ARG A 201 -7.97 -7.82 6.34
C ARG A 201 -8.71 -8.39 7.55
N ASN A 202 -8.63 -9.70 7.77
CA ASN A 202 -9.32 -10.34 8.88
C ASN A 202 -8.77 -9.85 10.24
N TYR A 203 -7.46 -9.60 10.33
CA TYR A 203 -6.85 -8.96 11.48
C TYR A 203 -7.43 -7.55 11.71
N LEU A 204 -7.37 -6.66 10.71
CA LEU A 204 -7.86 -5.27 10.84
C LEU A 204 -9.34 -5.21 11.22
N LEU A 205 -10.19 -6.06 10.62
CA LEU A 205 -11.61 -6.16 11.01
C LEU A 205 -11.79 -6.59 12.48
N GLY A 206 -10.87 -7.39 13.02
CA GLY A 206 -10.85 -7.76 14.43
C GLY A 206 -10.44 -6.62 15.38
N THR A 207 -9.82 -5.56 14.86
CA THR A 207 -9.41 -4.38 15.64
C THR A 207 -10.48 -3.28 15.70
N GLN A 208 -11.61 -3.47 15.01
CA GLN A 208 -12.68 -2.47 14.95
C GLN A 208 -13.35 -2.32 16.33
N LEU A 209 -13.47 -1.08 16.78
CA LEU A 209 -14.08 -0.72 18.06
C LEU A 209 -15.61 -0.58 17.94
N GLY A 210 -16.30 -0.58 19.07
CA GLY A 210 -17.76 -0.37 19.12
C GLY A 210 -18.23 1.01 18.61
N SER A 211 -17.32 1.98 18.53
CA SER A 211 -17.51 3.29 17.89
C SER A 211 -17.55 3.22 16.36
N GLY A 212 -17.02 2.15 15.77
CA GLY A 212 -16.84 1.97 14.33
C GLY A 212 -15.44 2.34 13.83
N GLY A 213 -14.63 3.05 14.62
CA GLY A 213 -13.21 3.29 14.33
C GLY A 213 -12.34 2.08 14.64
N PHE A 214 -11.02 2.26 14.52
CA PHE A 214 -10.04 1.18 14.59
C PHE A 214 -8.91 1.55 15.55
N LEU A 215 -8.42 0.56 16.29
CA LEU A 215 -7.24 0.75 17.13
C LEU A 215 -6.04 1.07 16.25
N SER A 216 -5.34 2.17 16.54
CA SER A 216 -4.10 2.52 15.84
C SER A 216 -3.02 1.49 16.12
N TYR A 217 -2.83 1.17 17.40
CA TYR A 217 -1.83 0.23 17.87
C TYR A 217 -2.48 -0.80 18.80
N PRO A 218 -3.06 -1.88 18.24
CA PRO A 218 -3.89 -2.84 18.99
C PRO A 218 -3.17 -3.54 20.14
N GLY A 219 -1.84 -3.59 20.07
CA GLY A 219 -0.99 -4.26 21.04
C GLY A 219 -0.69 -3.51 22.34
N TYR A 220 -0.94 -2.19 22.39
CA TYR A 220 -0.58 -1.36 23.55
C TYR A 220 -1.81 -1.01 24.40
N PRO A 221 -1.81 -1.31 25.71
CA PRO A 221 -2.93 -0.99 26.58
C PRO A 221 -3.22 0.52 26.64
N GLY A 222 -4.45 0.91 26.32
CA GLY A 222 -4.89 2.32 26.38
C GLY A 222 -4.63 3.13 25.12
N GLU A 223 -4.05 2.51 24.08
CA GLU A 223 -4.11 3.03 22.71
C GLU A 223 -5.55 3.06 22.19
N GLY A 224 -5.81 3.96 21.25
CA GLY A 224 -7.16 4.31 20.85
C GLY A 224 -7.27 4.62 19.36
N GLU A 225 -8.34 5.31 19.03
CA GLU A 225 -8.64 5.75 17.66
C GLU A 225 -7.63 6.83 17.23
N ASN A 226 -7.08 6.69 16.03
CA ASN A 226 -6.29 7.72 15.35
C ASN A 226 -6.86 7.91 13.95
N ILE A 227 -7.39 9.10 13.66
CA ILE A 227 -8.11 9.34 12.41
C ILE A 227 -7.25 9.20 11.14
N GLU A 228 -5.93 9.44 11.24
CA GLU A 228 -5.00 9.24 10.13
C GLU A 228 -4.89 7.74 9.81
N VAL A 229 -4.61 6.94 10.84
CA VAL A 229 -4.49 5.47 10.71
C VAL A 229 -5.82 4.83 10.33
N GLU A 230 -6.93 5.27 10.91
CA GLU A 230 -8.26 4.80 10.53
C GLU A 230 -8.59 5.05 9.06
N GLY A 231 -8.20 6.21 8.53
CA GLY A 231 -8.40 6.53 7.12
C GLY A 231 -7.66 5.55 6.20
N GLU A 232 -6.47 5.14 6.59
CA GLU A 232 -5.65 4.17 5.86
C GLU A 232 -6.18 2.74 5.99
N VAL A 233 -6.61 2.35 7.19
CA VAL A 233 -7.26 1.05 7.45
C VAL A 233 -8.53 0.93 6.62
N VAL A 234 -9.44 1.90 6.69
CA VAL A 234 -10.69 1.90 5.92
C VAL A 234 -10.40 1.83 4.42
N TRP A 235 -9.36 2.54 3.97
CA TRP A 235 -8.95 2.48 2.58
C TRP A 235 -8.46 1.09 2.18
N ALA A 236 -7.52 0.49 2.92
CA ALA A 236 -7.04 -0.86 2.65
C ALA A 236 -8.20 -1.87 2.62
N LEU A 237 -9.11 -1.81 3.59
CA LEU A 237 -10.31 -2.65 3.65
C LEU A 237 -11.22 -2.46 2.41
N SER A 238 -11.37 -1.22 1.93
CA SER A 238 -12.20 -0.91 0.76
C SER A 238 -11.63 -1.48 -0.55
N GLU A 239 -10.30 -1.47 -0.72
CA GLU A 239 -9.64 -2.05 -1.90
C GLU A 239 -9.65 -3.57 -1.84
N THR A 240 -9.55 -4.15 -0.62
CA THR A 240 -9.52 -5.61 -0.44
C THR A 240 -10.82 -6.31 -0.82
N ALA A 241 -11.95 -5.60 -0.84
CA ALA A 241 -13.21 -6.16 -1.31
C ALA A 241 -13.15 -6.65 -2.78
N ALA A 242 -12.16 -6.20 -3.55
CA ALA A 242 -11.91 -6.66 -4.92
C ALA A 242 -11.09 -7.97 -4.99
N VAL A 243 -10.48 -8.42 -3.90
CA VAL A 243 -9.64 -9.63 -3.85
C VAL A 243 -10.51 -10.85 -3.49
N PRO A 244 -10.61 -11.87 -4.35
CA PRO A 244 -11.42 -13.06 -4.07
C PRO A 244 -10.85 -13.88 -2.90
N GLU A 245 -11.71 -14.31 -1.98
CA GLU A 245 -11.32 -15.28 -0.95
C GLU A 245 -10.76 -16.57 -1.58
N PRO A 246 -9.75 -17.22 -0.95
CA PRO A 246 -9.25 -18.51 -1.40
C PRO A 246 -10.35 -19.56 -1.60
N ALA A 247 -11.37 -19.55 -0.74
CA ALA A 247 -12.53 -20.43 -0.86
C ALA A 247 -13.36 -20.14 -2.14
N THR A 248 -13.52 -18.87 -2.52
CA THR A 248 -14.23 -18.45 -3.73
C THR A 248 -13.52 -18.95 -4.98
N VAL A 249 -12.18 -18.88 -5.01
CA VAL A 249 -11.37 -19.41 -6.11
C VAL A 249 -11.50 -20.94 -6.20
N ALA A 250 -11.42 -21.65 -5.07
CA ALA A 250 -11.60 -23.09 -5.02
C ALA A 250 -13.00 -23.52 -5.51
N LEU A 251 -14.06 -22.82 -5.09
CA LEU A 251 -15.43 -23.04 -5.56
C LEU A 251 -15.59 -22.79 -7.06
N LEU A 252 -14.97 -21.74 -7.60
CA LEU A 252 -14.97 -21.46 -9.03
C LEU A 252 -14.24 -22.57 -9.81
N GLY A 253 -13.07 -23.01 -9.34
CA GLY A 253 -12.29 -24.08 -9.93
C GLY A 253 -13.05 -25.43 -9.94
N ILE A 254 -13.68 -25.78 -8.82
CA ILE A 254 -14.54 -26.97 -8.71
C ILE A 254 -15.76 -26.86 -9.64
N GLY A 255 -16.39 -25.69 -9.69
CA GLY A 255 -17.54 -25.42 -10.57
C GLY A 255 -17.19 -25.59 -12.05
N LEU A 256 -16.05 -25.05 -12.49
CA LEU A 256 -15.56 -25.20 -13.87
C LEU A 256 -15.17 -26.64 -14.21
N ALA A 257 -14.48 -27.33 -13.30
CA ALA A 257 -14.16 -28.76 -13.47
C ALA A 257 -15.43 -29.63 -13.54
N GLY A 258 -16.43 -29.34 -12.71
CA GLY A 258 -17.73 -30.00 -12.73
C GLY A 258 -18.49 -29.79 -14.05
N LEU A 259 -18.47 -28.56 -14.59
CA LEU A 259 -19.07 -28.23 -15.90
C LEU A 259 -18.36 -28.94 -17.06
N ALA A 260 -17.03 -28.96 -17.06
CA ALA A 260 -16.22 -29.67 -18.06
C ALA A 260 -16.47 -31.19 -18.02
N GLY A 261 -16.48 -31.79 -16.82
CA GLY A 261 -16.81 -33.20 -16.61
C GLY A 261 -18.24 -33.54 -17.07
N GLY A 262 -19.22 -32.67 -16.78
CA GLY A 262 -20.60 -32.81 -17.24
C GLY A 262 -20.76 -32.71 -18.77
N ALA A 263 -19.97 -31.88 -19.43
CA ALA A 263 -19.95 -31.77 -20.89
C ALA A 263 -19.31 -33.00 -21.56
N ALA A 264 -18.20 -33.51 -21.02
CA ALA A 264 -17.55 -34.73 -21.50
C ALA A 264 -18.48 -35.95 -21.38
N ARG A 265 -19.13 -36.11 -20.23
CA ARG A 265 -20.10 -37.20 -19.99
C ARG A 265 -21.28 -37.16 -20.97
N ARG A 266 -21.79 -35.97 -21.31
CA ARG A 266 -22.87 -35.80 -22.30
C ARG A 266 -22.42 -36.18 -23.72
N LYS A 267 -21.19 -35.81 -24.12
CA LYS A 267 -20.61 -36.24 -25.41
C LYS A 267 -20.48 -37.77 -25.50
N TRP A 268 -20.06 -38.42 -24.41
CA TRP A 268 -19.88 -39.88 -24.39
C TRP A 268 -21.22 -40.62 -24.44
N LYS A 269 -22.23 -40.14 -23.70
CA LYS A 269 -23.59 -40.69 -23.79
C LYS A 269 -24.20 -40.55 -25.18
N LYS A 270 -24.01 -39.39 -25.84
CA LYS A 270 -24.51 -39.19 -27.21
C LYS A 270 -23.83 -40.15 -28.19
N LYS A 271 -22.51 -40.33 -28.10
CA LYS A 271 -21.77 -41.29 -28.93
C LYS A 271 -22.16 -42.76 -28.70
N ALA A 272 -22.56 -43.12 -27.48
CA ALA A 272 -23.04 -44.47 -27.17
C ALA A 272 -24.46 -44.73 -27.72
N VAL A 273 -25.32 -43.72 -27.72
CA VAL A 273 -26.67 -43.78 -28.31
C VAL A 273 -26.60 -43.81 -29.84
N ASP A 274 -25.71 -43.03 -30.45
CA ASP A 274 -25.55 -42.99 -31.91
C ASP A 274 -24.90 -44.29 -32.48
N ASN A 275 -24.32 -45.13 -31.62
CA ASN A 275 -23.69 -46.41 -31.95
C ASN A 275 -24.53 -47.65 -31.56
N SER A 276 -25.78 -47.45 -31.09
CA SER A 276 -26.75 -48.51 -30.78
C SER A 276 -27.85 -48.54 -31.84
#